data_AF-A0A9P7DPH6-F1
#
_entry.id   AF-A0A9P7DPH6-F1
#
_cell.length_a   1.000
_cell.length_b   1.000
_cell.length_c   1.000
_cell.angle_alpha   90.00
_cell.angle_beta   90.00
_cell.angle_gamma   90.00
#
_symmetry.space_group_name_H-M   'P 1'
#
loop_
_entity.id
_entity.type
_entity.pdbx_description
1 polymer ?
#
loop_
_entity_poly.entity_id
_entity_poly.type
_entity_poly.pdbx_seq_one_letter_code
_entity_poly.pdbx_strand_id
1 'polypeptide(L)'
;MVSKPPASHPAMPSSRRGSSVTLITHTRNPSHLARALYLAPQLAPHPMLSGAAAEATGALLGVRQVDPSYFWTEARWKEHRRGLGLPEDPVEYPRPEIPDDTNSETTDVASLSDDKDKETWEPLDLMPTGTVGAVALDIRGCIAAVTSTGGRTNKLVGRVGDTPVMGSGFWAEEWERDGGFLKRNWDRLRGKSKYEGVGVSGTGDGDYYIRRAAASNIARRMQYLGESLDEATQNVIDDLFKEGGLGGVIALDREGNVALPLNCSGMYRGVIRPDGVPLTAIFFDEQLTELTTNCT
;
A
#
# COMPACT_ATOMS: atom_id res chain seq x y z
N MET A 1 -3.36 -7.40 -6.44
CA MET A 1 -3.66 -7.65 -7.87
C MET A 1 -2.53 -8.50 -8.46
N VAL A 2 -2.81 -9.27 -9.51
CA VAL A 2 -1.83 -10.06 -10.27
C VAL A 2 -1.97 -9.80 -11.76
N SER A 3 -0.87 -9.86 -12.51
CA SER A 3 -0.86 -9.64 -13.96
C SER A 3 -1.67 -10.71 -14.71
N LYS A 4 -1.60 -11.95 -14.22
CA LYS A 4 -2.36 -13.11 -14.68
C LYS A 4 -2.71 -14.01 -13.49
N PRO A 5 -3.77 -14.84 -13.58
CA PRO A 5 -4.10 -15.77 -12.52
C PRO A 5 -2.91 -16.68 -12.16
N PRO A 6 -2.70 -16.98 -10.88
CA PRO A 6 -1.61 -17.84 -10.43
C PRO A 6 -1.79 -19.26 -10.99
N ALA A 7 -0.70 -19.83 -11.49
CA ALA A 7 -0.69 -21.19 -12.06
C ALA A 7 -1.12 -22.27 -11.05
N SER A 8 -1.03 -21.99 -9.74
CA SER A 8 -1.50 -22.88 -8.68
C SER A 8 -3.04 -22.97 -8.58
N HIS A 9 -3.78 -22.07 -9.23
CA HIS A 9 -5.25 -22.03 -9.20
C HIS A 9 -5.82 -21.95 -10.63
N PRO A 10 -5.70 -23.01 -11.43
CA PRO A 10 -6.07 -23.00 -12.85
C PRO A 10 -7.57 -22.79 -13.11
N ALA A 11 -8.42 -23.05 -12.11
CA ALA A 11 -9.86 -22.84 -12.20
C ALA A 11 -10.27 -21.35 -12.09
N MET A 12 -9.36 -20.44 -11.74
CA MET A 12 -9.71 -19.03 -11.63
C MET A 12 -9.93 -18.38 -13.00
N PRO A 13 -11.01 -17.60 -13.18
CA PRO A 13 -11.25 -16.87 -14.41
C PRO A 13 -10.09 -15.93 -14.77
N SER A 14 -9.74 -15.87 -16.05
CA SER A 14 -8.69 -14.97 -16.56
C SER A 14 -8.96 -13.49 -16.30
N SER A 15 -10.24 -13.11 -16.23
CA SER A 15 -10.69 -11.76 -15.87
C SER A 15 -10.50 -11.41 -14.39
N ARG A 16 -10.32 -12.40 -13.51
CA ARG A 16 -10.13 -12.17 -12.07
C ARG A 16 -8.67 -11.89 -11.75
N ARG A 17 -8.31 -10.60 -11.75
CA ARG A 17 -6.94 -10.14 -11.50
C ARG A 17 -6.70 -9.57 -10.12
N GLY A 18 -7.72 -9.30 -9.32
CA GLY A 18 -7.54 -8.73 -7.99
C GLY A 18 -8.75 -8.83 -7.09
N SER A 19 -8.53 -8.50 -5.82
CA SER A 19 -9.56 -8.29 -4.81
C SER A 19 -9.10 -7.16 -3.89
N SER A 20 -10.05 -6.39 -3.38
CA SER A 20 -9.80 -5.22 -2.53
C SER A 20 -10.77 -5.22 -1.36
N VAL A 21 -10.33 -4.69 -0.22
CA VAL A 21 -11.17 -4.56 0.97
C VAL A 21 -11.04 -3.18 1.59
N THR A 22 -12.15 -2.66 2.12
CA THR A 22 -12.22 -1.34 2.78
C THR A 22 -12.89 -1.41 4.12
N LEU A 23 -12.58 -0.44 4.99
CA LEU A 23 -13.28 -0.24 6.27
C LEU A 23 -13.27 -1.49 7.18
N ILE A 24 -12.14 -2.21 7.17
CA ILE A 24 -11.89 -3.41 7.97
C ILE A 24 -11.39 -2.98 9.36
N THR A 25 -11.93 -3.59 10.42
CA THR A 25 -11.68 -3.18 11.82
C THR A 25 -11.28 -4.34 12.74
N HIS A 26 -11.61 -5.58 12.39
CA HIS A 26 -11.36 -6.79 13.16
C HIS A 26 -10.37 -7.74 12.49
N THR A 27 -10.16 -7.68 11.17
CA THR A 27 -9.22 -8.60 10.54
C THR A 27 -7.76 -8.19 10.77
N ARG A 28 -6.98 -9.04 11.45
CA ARG A 28 -5.58 -8.78 11.85
C ARG A 28 -4.69 -8.34 10.68
N ASN A 29 -4.85 -8.97 9.52
CA ASN A 29 -4.05 -8.71 8.32
C ASN A 29 -4.97 -8.49 7.11
N PRO A 30 -5.33 -7.23 6.78
CA PRO A 30 -6.21 -6.93 5.66
C PRO A 30 -5.70 -7.43 4.30
N SER A 31 -4.38 -7.50 4.09
CA SER A 31 -3.77 -8.09 2.89
C SER A 31 -4.04 -9.61 2.77
N HIS A 32 -4.07 -10.33 3.89
CA HIS A 32 -4.43 -11.74 3.92
C HIS A 32 -5.92 -11.94 3.64
N LEU A 33 -6.77 -11.03 4.11
CA LEU A 33 -8.20 -11.02 3.77
C LEU A 33 -8.39 -10.84 2.26
N ALA A 34 -7.78 -9.81 1.68
CA ALA A 34 -7.85 -9.57 0.23
C ALA A 34 -7.37 -10.79 -0.57
N ARG A 35 -6.28 -11.44 -0.14
CA ARG A 35 -5.81 -12.70 -0.75
C ARG A 35 -6.82 -13.84 -0.61
N ALA A 36 -7.40 -14.05 0.57
CA ALA A 36 -8.37 -15.12 0.82
C ALA A 36 -9.61 -14.94 -0.06
N LEU A 37 -10.16 -13.72 -0.13
CA LEU A 37 -11.28 -13.39 -0.99
C LEU A 37 -10.93 -13.55 -2.48
N TYR A 38 -9.73 -13.11 -2.89
CA TYR A 38 -9.24 -13.31 -4.25
C TYR A 38 -9.25 -14.80 -4.67
N LEU A 39 -8.76 -15.68 -3.80
CA LEU A 39 -8.66 -17.13 -4.06
C LEU A 39 -9.98 -17.90 -3.91
N ALA A 40 -11.05 -17.26 -3.43
CA ALA A 40 -12.35 -17.89 -3.20
C ALA A 40 -13.47 -17.23 -4.04
N PRO A 41 -13.41 -17.28 -5.39
CA PRO A 41 -14.40 -16.65 -6.26
C PRO A 41 -15.85 -17.10 -6.01
N GLN A 42 -16.04 -18.33 -5.50
CA GLN A 42 -17.35 -18.88 -5.15
C GLN A 42 -17.99 -18.24 -3.92
N LEU A 43 -17.19 -17.72 -2.99
CA LEU A 43 -17.67 -17.00 -1.79
C LEU A 43 -17.59 -15.48 -1.97
N ALA A 44 -16.64 -15.00 -2.78
CA ALA A 44 -16.41 -13.59 -3.03
C ALA A 44 -16.29 -13.30 -4.53
N PRO A 45 -17.39 -13.33 -5.30
CA PRO A 45 -17.35 -13.15 -6.75
C PRO A 45 -16.93 -11.72 -7.14
N HIS A 46 -17.19 -10.73 -6.28
CA HIS A 46 -16.90 -9.33 -6.55
C HIS A 46 -15.44 -8.94 -6.28
N PRO A 47 -14.90 -7.95 -7.00
CA PRO A 47 -13.50 -7.55 -6.88
C PRO A 47 -13.22 -6.60 -5.70
N MET A 48 -14.26 -6.09 -5.04
CA MET A 48 -14.12 -5.19 -3.89
C MET A 48 -15.26 -5.44 -2.90
N LEU A 49 -14.92 -5.61 -1.62
CA LEU A 49 -15.86 -5.76 -0.51
C LEU A 49 -15.52 -4.76 0.60
N SER A 50 -16.49 -4.45 1.46
CA SER A 50 -16.31 -3.45 2.51
C SER A 50 -16.86 -3.92 3.85
N GLY A 51 -16.19 -3.51 4.93
CA GLY A 51 -16.62 -3.65 6.31
C GLY A 51 -16.97 -5.07 6.73
N ALA A 52 -17.99 -5.17 7.59
CA ALA A 52 -18.39 -6.42 8.23
C ALA A 52 -18.69 -7.56 7.24
N ALA A 53 -19.20 -7.27 6.03
CA ALA A 53 -19.47 -8.30 5.03
C ALA A 53 -18.19 -8.96 4.50
N ALA A 54 -17.13 -8.16 4.31
CA ALA A 54 -15.81 -8.68 3.95
C ALA A 54 -15.21 -9.52 5.10
N GLU A 55 -15.33 -9.04 6.34
CA GLU A 55 -14.81 -9.72 7.53
C GLU A 55 -15.53 -11.04 7.81
N ALA A 56 -16.85 -11.08 7.68
CA ALA A 56 -17.65 -12.30 7.85
C ALA A 56 -17.24 -13.37 6.83
N THR A 57 -17.09 -12.98 5.56
CA THR A 57 -16.60 -13.89 4.51
C THR A 57 -15.16 -14.35 4.80
N GLY A 58 -14.31 -13.44 5.27
CA GLY A 58 -12.95 -13.73 5.69
C GLY A 58 -12.88 -14.73 6.84
N ALA A 59 -13.75 -14.59 7.84
CA ALA A 59 -13.83 -15.48 8.99
C ALA A 59 -14.22 -16.91 8.55
N LEU A 60 -15.18 -17.05 7.63
CA LEU A 60 -15.53 -18.36 7.02
C LEU A 60 -14.34 -19.00 6.29
N LEU A 61 -13.46 -18.17 5.71
CA LEU A 61 -12.22 -18.59 5.04
C LEU A 61 -11.05 -18.82 6.02
N GLY A 62 -11.27 -18.73 7.33
CA GLY A 62 -10.24 -18.94 8.35
C GLY A 62 -9.28 -17.76 8.54
N VAL A 63 -9.61 -16.57 8.05
CA VAL A 63 -8.79 -15.37 8.26
C VAL A 63 -8.94 -14.91 9.72
N ARG A 64 -7.81 -14.78 10.42
CA ARG A 64 -7.76 -14.41 11.84
C ARG A 64 -8.39 -13.05 12.10
N GLN A 65 -9.40 -13.04 12.96
CA GLN A 65 -10.00 -11.84 13.53
C GLN A 65 -9.35 -11.52 14.89
N VAL A 66 -9.36 -10.25 15.27
CA VAL A 66 -8.84 -9.68 16.51
C VAL A 66 -9.79 -8.57 16.98
N ASP A 67 -9.77 -8.28 18.27
CA ASP A 67 -10.41 -7.09 18.80
C ASP A 67 -9.71 -5.82 18.27
N PRO A 68 -10.43 -4.71 17.99
CA PRO A 68 -9.82 -3.49 17.48
C PRO A 68 -8.70 -2.92 18.38
N SER A 69 -8.70 -3.23 19.68
CA SER A 69 -7.60 -2.89 20.60
C SER A 69 -6.23 -3.40 20.16
N TYR A 70 -6.19 -4.46 19.36
CA TYR A 70 -4.96 -4.99 18.77
C TYR A 70 -4.21 -3.96 17.93
N PHE A 71 -4.91 -3.03 17.26
CA PHE A 71 -4.31 -2.03 16.37
C PHE A 71 -3.93 -0.73 17.09
N TRP A 72 -4.32 -0.58 18.36
CA TRP A 72 -4.00 0.61 19.12
C TRP A 72 -2.52 0.64 19.48
N THR A 73 -1.91 1.82 19.36
CA THR A 73 -0.56 2.09 19.85
C THR A 73 -0.55 3.47 20.49
N GLU A 74 0.21 3.63 21.57
CA GLU A 74 0.36 4.90 22.26
C GLU A 74 0.87 6.00 21.31
N ALA A 75 1.85 5.69 20.46
CA ALA A 75 2.41 6.64 19.51
C ALA A 75 1.36 7.22 18.55
N ARG A 76 0.51 6.37 17.96
CA ARG A 76 -0.58 6.83 17.07
C ARG A 76 -1.70 7.53 17.82
N TRP A 77 -1.93 7.18 19.09
CA TRP A 77 -2.90 7.87 19.93
C TRP A 77 -2.45 9.30 20.27
N LYS A 78 -1.18 9.50 20.61
CA LYS A 78 -0.60 10.84 20.80
C LYS A 78 -0.69 11.69 19.54
N GLU A 79 -0.38 11.11 18.38
CA GLU A 79 -0.54 11.77 17.07
C GLU A 79 -2.00 12.20 16.81
N HIS A 80 -2.97 11.32 17.10
CA HIS A 80 -4.42 11.63 17.00
C HIS A 80 -4.79 12.85 17.87
N ARG A 81 -4.38 12.84 19.14
CA ARG A 81 -4.67 13.91 20.11
C ARG A 81 -4.03 15.24 19.69
N ARG A 82 -2.75 15.22 19.28
CA ARG A 82 -2.06 16.39 18.72
C ARG A 82 -2.81 16.99 17.54
N GLY A 83 -3.25 16.15 16.60
CA GLY A 83 -4.01 16.59 15.44
C GLY A 83 -5.41 17.14 15.75
N LEU A 84 -5.94 16.91 16.96
CA LEU A 84 -7.18 17.51 17.48
C LEU A 84 -6.92 18.77 18.33
N GLY A 85 -5.65 19.14 18.57
CA GLY A 85 -5.28 20.20 19.49
C GLY A 85 -5.50 19.85 20.97
N LEU A 86 -5.55 18.56 21.30
CA LEU A 86 -5.70 18.07 22.68
C LEU A 86 -4.33 17.81 23.33
N PRO A 87 -4.19 17.92 24.66
CA PRO A 87 -2.98 17.53 25.38
C PRO A 87 -2.63 16.06 25.12
N GLU A 88 -1.36 15.71 24.95
CA GLU A 88 -0.95 14.31 24.72
C GLU A 88 -1.13 13.42 25.97
N ASP A 89 -1.06 14.03 27.15
CA ASP A 89 -1.23 13.37 28.44
C ASP A 89 -2.50 13.84 29.18
N PRO A 90 -3.12 12.97 30.00
CA PRO A 90 -2.79 11.55 30.18
C PRO A 90 -3.18 10.70 28.96
N VAL A 91 -2.41 9.65 28.69
CA VAL A 91 -2.70 8.65 27.65
C VAL A 91 -3.79 7.71 28.14
N GLU A 92 -5.04 8.14 28.09
CA GLU A 92 -6.17 7.24 28.35
C GLU A 92 -6.40 6.34 27.13
N TYR A 93 -6.50 5.03 27.38
CA TYR A 93 -6.95 4.10 26.35
C TYR A 93 -8.44 4.35 26.08
N PRO A 94 -8.87 4.66 24.85
CA PRO A 94 -10.28 4.88 24.55
C PRO A 94 -11.02 3.54 24.66
N ARG A 95 -11.68 3.31 25.81
CA ARG A 95 -12.65 2.22 25.93
C ARG A 95 -13.92 2.65 25.19
N PRO A 96 -14.50 1.83 24.31
CA PRO A 96 -15.86 2.08 23.84
C PRO A 96 -16.76 2.22 25.06
N GLU A 97 -17.50 3.33 25.18
CA GLU A 97 -18.59 3.42 26.14
C GLU A 97 -19.61 2.33 25.78
N ILE A 98 -19.59 1.24 26.54
CA ILE A 98 -20.74 0.33 26.59
C ILE A 98 -21.86 1.18 27.20
N PRO A 99 -23.07 1.22 26.63
CA PRO A 99 -24.21 1.84 27.30
C PRO A 99 -24.31 1.23 28.71
N ASP A 100 -24.07 2.06 29.72
CA ASP A 100 -23.91 1.63 31.11
C ASP A 100 -25.25 1.15 31.65
N ASP A 101 -25.44 -0.18 31.68
CA ASP A 101 -26.27 -0.81 32.70
C ASP A 101 -25.33 -1.23 33.83
N THR A 102 -25.32 -0.40 34.87
CA THR A 102 -24.93 -0.64 36.28
C THR A 102 -23.47 -0.36 36.70
N ASN A 103 -23.32 0.82 37.33
CA ASN A 103 -22.63 1.10 38.60
C ASN A 103 -21.40 0.23 38.95
N SER A 104 -20.21 0.82 38.87
CA SER A 104 -19.17 0.61 39.88
C SER A 104 -18.20 1.79 39.91
N GLU A 105 -18.15 2.46 41.06
CA GLU A 105 -17.17 3.48 41.43
C GLU A 105 -15.71 2.96 41.42
N THR A 106 -14.78 3.91 41.65
CA THR A 106 -13.33 3.86 41.93
C THR A 106 -12.46 4.36 40.77
N THR A 107 -11.49 5.27 40.90
CA THR A 107 -10.87 5.98 42.04
C THR A 107 -10.06 7.16 41.50
N ASP A 108 -9.81 8.15 42.34
CA ASP A 108 -9.02 9.38 42.12
C ASP A 108 -7.62 9.18 41.53
N VAL A 109 -7.17 10.13 40.71
CA VAL A 109 -5.77 10.60 40.69
C VAL A 109 -5.72 12.09 40.33
N ALA A 110 -5.35 12.89 41.33
CA ALA A 110 -4.88 14.25 41.18
C ALA A 110 -3.40 14.24 40.79
N SER A 111 -3.02 15.09 39.83
CA SER A 111 -1.97 16.13 40.01
C SER A 111 -1.57 16.73 38.67
N LEU A 112 -1.67 18.07 38.60
CA LEU A 112 -1.05 18.94 37.61
C LEU A 112 0.48 18.99 37.83
N SER A 113 1.25 19.02 36.75
CA SER A 113 2.51 19.74 36.71
C SER A 113 2.74 20.31 35.31
N ASP A 114 2.87 21.64 35.27
CA ASP A 114 3.45 22.42 34.18
C ASP A 114 4.85 21.90 33.85
N ASP A 115 5.18 21.74 32.57
CA ASP A 115 6.53 21.99 32.09
C ASP A 115 6.48 22.62 30.69
N LYS A 116 7.02 23.85 30.64
CA LYS A 116 7.31 24.60 29.43
C LYS A 116 8.72 24.23 28.99
N ASP A 117 8.85 23.38 27.98
CA ASP A 117 10.01 23.41 27.11
C ASP A 117 9.58 23.14 25.67
N LYS A 118 9.73 24.18 24.84
CA LYS A 118 9.54 24.11 23.40
C LYS A 118 10.77 23.45 22.80
N GLU A 119 10.76 22.13 22.68
CA GLU A 119 11.68 21.44 21.79
C GLU A 119 11.20 21.57 20.34
N THR A 120 12.09 22.08 19.50
CA THR A 120 11.95 22.19 18.06
C THR A 120 12.06 20.81 17.44
N TRP A 121 10.94 20.19 17.09
CA TRP A 121 10.91 18.91 16.38
C TRP A 121 11.23 19.11 14.90
N GLU A 122 12.33 18.50 14.42
CA GLU A 122 12.61 18.36 12.99
C GLU A 122 11.73 17.27 12.34
N PRO A 123 11.44 17.36 11.03
CA PRO A 123 10.15 16.96 10.46
C PRO A 123 10.11 15.49 10.01
N LEU A 124 10.05 14.54 10.95
CA LEU A 124 9.64 13.16 10.66
C LEU A 124 8.12 13.04 10.38
N ASP A 125 7.33 14.02 10.84
CA ASP A 125 5.87 14.08 10.64
C ASP A 125 5.43 14.47 9.21
N LEU A 126 6.38 14.79 8.32
CA LEU A 126 6.11 15.08 6.90
C LEU A 126 6.29 13.86 5.97
N MET A 127 6.72 12.71 6.50
CA MET A 127 6.82 11.49 5.70
C MET A 127 5.43 10.88 5.48
N PRO A 128 5.17 10.16 4.37
CA PRO A 128 3.96 9.37 4.20
C PRO A 128 3.87 8.28 5.26
N THR A 129 3.27 8.58 6.41
CA THR A 129 3.21 7.64 7.53
C THR A 129 1.96 6.76 7.40
N GLY A 130 2.14 5.47 7.08
CA GLY A 130 1.12 4.45 7.37
C GLY A 130 0.64 3.57 6.21
N THR A 131 1.03 3.85 4.97
CA THR A 131 0.79 2.94 3.83
C THR A 131 2.03 2.10 3.55
N VAL A 132 1.82 0.79 3.40
CA VAL A 132 2.86 -0.18 3.03
C VAL A 132 2.43 -0.94 1.79
N GLY A 133 3.39 -1.42 1.01
CA GLY A 133 3.09 -2.26 -0.14
C GLY A 133 4.29 -2.99 -0.69
N ALA A 134 4.03 -3.90 -1.61
CA ALA A 134 5.02 -4.74 -2.25
C ALA A 134 4.63 -5.03 -3.70
N VAL A 135 5.65 -5.12 -4.56
CA VAL A 135 5.56 -5.59 -5.94
C VAL A 135 6.57 -6.73 -6.14
N ALA A 136 6.17 -7.79 -6.83
CA ALA A 136 7.02 -8.97 -7.03
C ALA A 136 6.79 -9.61 -8.41
N LEU A 137 7.87 -10.11 -9.01
CA LEU A 137 7.91 -10.86 -10.26
C LEU A 137 8.35 -12.29 -9.95
N ASP A 138 7.52 -13.29 -10.31
CA ASP A 138 7.88 -14.69 -10.16
C ASP A 138 8.66 -15.24 -11.37
N ILE A 139 9.27 -16.42 -11.20
CA ILE A 139 10.03 -17.12 -12.27
C ILE A 139 9.19 -17.52 -13.48
N ARG A 140 7.85 -17.42 -13.40
CA ARG A 140 6.91 -17.68 -14.50
C ARG A 140 6.46 -16.38 -15.16
N GLY A 141 7.06 -15.25 -14.80
CA GLY A 141 6.73 -13.93 -15.31
C GLY A 141 5.35 -13.43 -14.87
N CYS A 142 4.84 -13.88 -13.72
CA CYS A 142 3.66 -13.30 -13.08
C CYS A 142 4.09 -12.15 -12.19
N ILE A 143 3.46 -10.99 -12.35
CA ILE A 143 3.68 -9.83 -11.48
C ILE A 143 2.53 -9.76 -10.47
N ALA A 144 2.84 -9.52 -9.21
CA ALA A 144 1.86 -9.30 -8.15
C ALA A 144 2.13 -7.96 -7.46
N ALA A 145 1.07 -7.25 -7.10
CA ALA A 145 1.12 -6.01 -6.33
C ALA A 145 0.11 -6.04 -5.19
N VAL A 146 0.51 -5.54 -4.02
CA VAL A 146 -0.35 -5.41 -2.83
C VAL A 146 -0.01 -4.14 -2.08
N THR A 147 -1.04 -3.48 -1.56
CA THR A 147 -0.92 -2.26 -0.76
C THR A 147 -1.89 -2.36 0.42
N SER A 148 -1.50 -1.87 1.59
CA SER A 148 -2.31 -1.88 2.81
C SER A 148 -2.03 -0.63 3.63
N THR A 149 -3.05 -0.10 4.31
CA THR A 149 -2.96 1.14 5.08
C THR A 149 -3.98 1.18 6.21
N GLY A 150 -3.63 1.85 7.30
CA GLY A 150 -4.60 2.32 8.30
C GLY A 150 -5.37 3.56 7.85
N GLY A 151 -4.90 4.23 6.79
CA GLY A 151 -5.38 5.52 6.31
C GLY A 151 -4.66 6.69 6.99
N ARG A 152 -5.30 7.85 6.99
CA ARG A 152 -4.78 9.06 7.63
C ARG A 152 -5.26 9.15 9.08
N THR A 153 -4.40 9.64 9.95
CA THR A 153 -4.79 10.11 11.29
C THR A 153 -5.87 11.19 11.16
N ASN A 154 -6.86 11.16 12.05
CA ASN A 154 -8.00 12.10 12.08
C ASN A 154 -8.86 12.13 10.80
N LYS A 155 -8.81 11.06 9.98
CA LYS A 155 -9.74 10.92 8.86
C LYS A 155 -11.19 10.89 9.35
N LEU A 156 -12.11 11.40 8.53
CA LEU A 156 -13.54 11.18 8.74
C LEU A 156 -13.85 9.67 8.74
N VAL A 157 -14.73 9.24 9.64
CA VAL A 157 -15.21 7.86 9.67
C VAL A 157 -15.82 7.52 8.31
N GLY A 158 -15.40 6.40 7.73
CA GLY A 158 -15.80 6.00 6.38
C GLY A 158 -14.93 6.55 5.24
N ARG A 159 -13.95 7.43 5.49
CA ARG A 159 -13.02 7.89 4.45
C ARG A 159 -12.21 6.73 3.90
N VAL A 160 -12.23 6.58 2.57
CA VAL A 160 -11.45 5.61 1.81
C VAL A 160 -10.40 6.35 0.98
N GLY A 161 -9.14 5.96 1.14
CA GLY A 161 -8.02 6.47 0.32
C GLY A 161 -7.78 5.63 -0.94
N ASP A 162 -6.63 5.84 -1.57
CA ASP A 162 -6.20 5.17 -2.80
C ASP A 162 -5.87 3.67 -2.63
N THR A 163 -5.36 3.29 -1.46
CA THR A 163 -4.84 1.95 -1.19
C THR A 163 -5.76 0.79 -1.60
N PRO A 164 -7.07 0.81 -1.29
CA PRO A 164 -7.99 -0.25 -1.73
C PRO A 164 -8.62 0.00 -3.11
N VAL A 165 -8.30 1.12 -3.76
CA VAL A 165 -8.84 1.48 -5.08
C VAL A 165 -7.89 0.95 -6.15
N MET A 166 -8.29 -0.12 -6.82
CA MET A 166 -7.52 -0.70 -7.94
C MET A 166 -7.30 0.35 -9.02
N GLY A 167 -6.04 0.51 -9.42
CA GLY A 167 -5.62 1.48 -10.41
C GLY A 167 -5.26 2.84 -9.84
N SER A 168 -5.46 3.07 -8.53
CA SER A 168 -4.96 4.24 -7.81
C SER A 168 -3.78 3.84 -6.92
N GLY A 169 -4.03 3.13 -5.82
CA GLY A 169 -2.98 2.75 -4.86
C GLY A 169 -2.16 1.53 -5.30
N PHE A 170 -2.73 0.66 -6.14
CA PHE A 170 -2.03 -0.53 -6.64
C PHE A 170 -2.53 -0.95 -8.01
N TRP A 171 -1.64 -1.59 -8.78
CA TRP A 171 -1.96 -2.16 -10.08
C TRP A 171 -1.03 -3.32 -10.41
N ALA A 172 -1.52 -4.32 -11.13
CA ALA A 172 -0.68 -5.34 -11.75
C ALA A 172 -1.35 -5.83 -13.03
N GLU A 173 -0.61 -5.78 -14.14
CA GLU A 173 -1.13 -6.12 -15.46
C GLU A 173 -0.02 -6.57 -16.39
N GLU A 174 -0.39 -7.40 -17.37
CA GLU A 174 0.45 -7.72 -18.53
C GLU A 174 -0.35 -7.57 -19.83
N TRP A 175 0.35 -7.22 -20.91
CA TRP A 175 -0.20 -7.06 -22.25
C TRP A 175 0.75 -7.63 -23.31
N GLU A 176 0.22 -7.96 -24.49
CA GLU A 176 1.08 -8.33 -25.61
C GLU A 176 1.86 -7.12 -26.10
N ARG A 177 3.14 -7.33 -26.36
CA ARG A 177 4.03 -6.29 -26.83
C ARG A 177 3.69 -5.89 -28.26
N ASP A 178 3.55 -4.58 -28.47
CA ASP A 178 3.29 -4.02 -29.80
C ASP A 178 4.55 -3.99 -30.66
N GLY A 179 4.39 -4.44 -31.90
CA GLY A 179 5.46 -4.48 -32.89
C GLY A 179 5.09 -5.27 -34.13
N GLY A 180 5.43 -4.73 -35.31
CA GLY A 180 5.34 -5.47 -36.57
C GLY A 180 6.20 -6.74 -36.55
N PHE A 181 5.98 -7.62 -37.53
CA PHE A 181 6.65 -8.93 -37.64
C PHE A 181 8.18 -8.87 -37.46
N LEU A 182 8.82 -7.85 -38.04
CA LEU A 182 10.27 -7.61 -37.92
C LEU A 182 10.73 -7.38 -36.48
N LYS A 183 10.06 -6.48 -35.74
CA LYS A 183 10.39 -6.16 -34.34
C LYS A 183 10.16 -7.38 -33.44
N ARG A 184 9.07 -8.12 -33.63
CA ARG A 184 8.77 -9.34 -32.84
C ARG A 184 9.83 -10.43 -33.05
N ASN A 185 10.28 -10.64 -34.28
CA ASN A 185 11.33 -11.62 -34.55
C ASN A 185 12.68 -11.22 -33.94
N TRP A 186 13.01 -9.93 -34.01
CA TRP A 186 14.22 -9.39 -33.40
C TRP A 186 14.21 -9.49 -31.87
N ASP A 187 13.09 -9.15 -31.24
CA ASP A 187 12.89 -9.29 -29.80
C ASP A 187 13.00 -10.76 -29.36
N ARG A 188 12.40 -11.68 -30.13
CA ARG A 188 12.51 -13.12 -29.87
C ARG A 188 13.96 -13.61 -29.97
N LEU A 189 14.73 -13.13 -30.96
CA LEU A 189 16.16 -13.44 -31.09
C LEU A 189 16.97 -12.93 -29.90
N ARG A 190 16.59 -11.79 -29.31
CA ARG A 190 17.19 -11.25 -28.08
C ARG A 190 16.66 -11.89 -26.80
N GLY A 191 15.82 -12.91 -26.89
CA GLY A 191 15.23 -13.58 -25.73
C GLY A 191 14.20 -12.75 -24.97
N LYS A 192 13.69 -11.66 -25.57
CA LYS A 192 12.67 -10.82 -24.93
C LYS A 192 11.30 -11.51 -24.94
N SER A 193 10.54 -11.28 -23.87
CA SER A 193 9.18 -11.80 -23.70
C SER A 193 8.23 -11.24 -24.78
N LYS A 194 7.27 -12.07 -25.23
CA LYS A 194 6.15 -11.65 -26.08
C LYS A 194 5.25 -10.61 -25.37
N TYR A 195 5.27 -10.64 -24.05
CA TYR A 195 4.45 -9.80 -23.19
C TYR A 195 5.30 -8.77 -22.45
N GLU A 196 4.74 -7.60 -22.27
CA GLU A 196 5.16 -6.60 -21.30
C GLU A 196 4.21 -6.63 -20.10
N GLY A 197 4.59 -5.97 -19.02
CA GLY A 197 3.74 -5.87 -17.84
C GLY A 197 4.41 -5.05 -16.76
N VAL A 198 3.59 -4.58 -15.81
CA VAL A 198 4.03 -3.78 -14.69
C VAL A 198 3.20 -4.09 -13.45
N GLY A 199 3.86 -4.08 -12.30
CA GLY A 199 3.26 -4.07 -10.97
C GLY A 199 3.63 -2.77 -10.29
N VAL A 200 2.66 -2.14 -9.64
CA VAL A 200 2.82 -0.84 -8.97
C VAL A 200 2.14 -0.89 -7.61
N SER A 201 2.79 -0.31 -6.60
CA SER A 201 2.21 0.04 -5.30
C SER A 201 2.59 1.48 -4.94
N GLY A 202 1.61 2.28 -4.55
CA GLY A 202 1.77 3.68 -4.16
C GLY A 202 1.63 3.91 -2.66
N THR A 203 2.20 5.03 -2.20
CA THR A 203 2.05 5.56 -0.84
C THR A 203 2.10 7.08 -0.89
N GLY A 204 1.20 7.76 -0.18
CA GLY A 204 1.12 9.23 -0.22
C GLY A 204 -0.28 9.77 0.07
N ASP A 205 -0.55 10.98 -0.42
CA ASP A 205 -1.85 11.63 -0.33
C ASP A 205 -2.89 10.95 -1.23
N GLY A 206 -3.58 9.96 -0.67
CA GLY A 206 -4.49 9.10 -1.42
C GLY A 206 -5.57 9.81 -2.26
N ASP A 207 -5.99 11.02 -1.88
CA ASP A 207 -7.01 11.75 -2.62
C ASP A 207 -6.49 12.21 -4.00
N TYR A 208 -5.19 12.49 -4.14
CA TYR A 208 -4.55 12.80 -5.43
C TYR A 208 -4.30 11.55 -6.26
N TYR A 209 -3.87 10.46 -5.62
CA TYR A 209 -3.68 9.16 -6.27
C TYR A 209 -4.99 8.64 -6.89
N ILE A 210 -6.13 8.84 -6.21
CA ILE A 210 -7.46 8.53 -6.76
C ILE A 210 -7.74 9.40 -8.00
N ARG A 211 -7.63 10.72 -7.87
CA ARG A 211 -7.91 11.67 -8.95
C ARG A 211 -7.11 11.39 -10.22
N ARG A 212 -5.85 10.97 -10.07
CA ARG A 212 -4.93 10.67 -11.18
C ARG A 212 -4.93 9.22 -11.64
N ALA A 213 -5.66 8.33 -10.97
CA ALA A 213 -5.56 6.88 -11.17
C ALA A 213 -4.08 6.44 -11.26
N ALA A 214 -3.27 6.89 -10.28
CA ALA A 214 -1.81 6.93 -10.38
C ALA A 214 -1.19 5.58 -10.83
N ALA A 215 -1.54 4.48 -10.16
CA ALA A 215 -0.96 3.17 -10.45
C ALA A 215 -1.33 2.62 -11.84
N SER A 216 -2.58 2.77 -12.28
CA SER A 216 -2.97 2.30 -13.62
C SER A 216 -2.45 3.23 -14.71
N ASN A 217 -2.35 4.53 -14.44
CA ASN A 217 -1.79 5.51 -15.37
C ASN A 217 -0.34 5.17 -15.76
N ILE A 218 0.50 4.72 -14.80
CA ILE A 218 1.85 4.21 -15.10
C ILE A 218 1.80 3.10 -16.16
N ALA A 219 0.92 2.11 -15.98
CA ALA A 219 0.75 1.03 -16.95
C ALA A 219 0.28 1.54 -18.32
N ARG A 220 -0.62 2.54 -18.35
CA ARG A 220 -1.12 3.13 -19.61
C ARG A 220 -0.05 3.92 -20.34
N ARG A 221 0.81 4.65 -19.63
CA ARG A 221 1.95 5.37 -20.23
C ARG A 221 2.94 4.39 -20.85
N MET A 222 3.30 3.32 -20.15
CA MET A 222 4.14 2.27 -20.70
C MET A 222 3.48 1.61 -21.92
N GLN A 223 2.19 1.23 -21.80
CA GLN A 223 1.49 0.48 -22.84
C GLN A 223 1.23 1.32 -24.11
N TYR A 224 0.76 2.55 -23.97
CA TYR A 224 0.24 3.34 -25.08
C TYR A 224 1.18 4.44 -25.57
N LEU A 225 2.05 4.95 -24.70
CA LEU A 225 3.05 5.96 -25.07
C LEU A 225 4.43 5.33 -25.31
N GLY A 226 4.63 4.07 -24.90
CA GLY A 226 5.91 3.38 -25.04
C GLY A 226 7.00 3.92 -24.11
N GLU A 227 6.61 4.63 -23.04
CA GLU A 227 7.53 5.12 -22.02
C GLU A 227 8.18 3.97 -21.26
N SER A 228 9.45 4.14 -20.87
CA SER A 228 10.13 3.22 -19.95
C SER A 228 9.49 3.25 -18.56
N LEU A 229 9.80 2.26 -17.72
CA LEU A 229 9.29 2.20 -16.35
C LEU A 229 9.66 3.46 -15.55
N ASP A 230 10.92 3.92 -15.66
CA ASP A 230 11.40 5.10 -14.95
C ASP A 230 10.71 6.37 -15.44
N GLU A 231 10.60 6.57 -16.76
CA GLU A 231 9.89 7.72 -17.33
C GLU A 231 8.42 7.73 -16.91
N ALA A 232 7.72 6.60 -17.05
CA ALA A 232 6.30 6.51 -16.73
C ALA A 232 6.01 6.77 -15.25
N THR A 233 6.84 6.22 -14.35
CA THR A 233 6.69 6.40 -12.91
C THR A 233 7.05 7.83 -12.50
N GLN A 234 8.16 8.40 -12.99
CA GLN A 234 8.55 9.78 -12.70
C GLN A 234 7.49 10.77 -13.18
N ASN A 235 6.99 10.63 -14.41
CA ASN A 235 5.96 11.50 -14.96
C ASN A 235 4.69 11.52 -14.11
N VAL A 236 4.27 10.37 -13.56
CA VAL A 236 3.10 10.29 -12.68
C VAL A 236 3.37 10.93 -11.31
N ILE A 237 4.56 10.75 -10.74
CA ILE A 237 4.95 11.39 -9.48
C ILE A 237 5.05 12.92 -9.63
N ASP A 238 5.58 13.41 -10.75
CA ASP A 238 5.64 14.84 -11.07
C ASP A 238 4.24 15.44 -11.24
N ASP A 239 3.34 14.71 -11.88
CA ASP A 239 1.95 15.12 -12.06
C ASP A 239 1.19 15.19 -10.74
N LEU A 240 1.43 14.27 -9.81
CA LEU A 240 0.91 14.37 -8.44
C LEU A 240 1.45 15.62 -7.75
N PHE A 241 2.76 15.88 -7.87
CA PHE A 241 3.41 17.04 -7.25
C PHE A 241 2.82 18.37 -7.74
N LYS A 242 2.59 18.51 -9.06
CA LYS A 242 1.99 19.72 -9.67
C LYS A 242 0.61 20.04 -9.12
N GLU A 243 -0.13 19.04 -8.64
CA GLU A 243 -1.45 19.23 -8.03
C GLU A 243 -1.38 19.44 -6.51
N GLY A 244 -0.19 19.35 -5.92
CA GLY A 244 0.04 19.45 -4.48
C GLY A 244 -0.04 18.11 -3.74
N GLY A 245 -0.08 16.98 -4.45
CA GLY A 245 -0.03 15.65 -3.86
C GLY A 245 1.40 15.19 -3.59
N LEU A 246 1.65 14.70 -2.37
CA LEU A 246 2.93 14.13 -1.98
C LEU A 246 2.88 12.61 -1.89
N GLY A 247 3.98 11.94 -2.21
CA GLY A 247 4.11 10.50 -2.13
C GLY A 247 5.23 9.90 -2.97
N GLY A 248 5.16 8.59 -3.14
CA GLY A 248 6.01 7.81 -4.02
C GLY A 248 5.33 6.54 -4.51
N VAL A 249 6.02 5.82 -5.39
CA VAL A 249 5.60 4.50 -5.87
C VAL A 249 6.79 3.55 -5.86
N ILE A 250 6.50 2.26 -5.68
CA ILE A 250 7.41 1.19 -6.08
C ILE A 250 6.80 0.48 -7.28
N ALA A 251 7.63 0.23 -8.30
CA ALA A 251 7.20 -0.42 -9.52
C ALA A 251 8.23 -1.42 -10.02
N LEU A 252 7.72 -2.48 -10.67
CA LEU A 252 8.51 -3.57 -11.21
C LEU A 252 7.90 -4.00 -12.55
N ASP A 253 8.71 -4.06 -13.60
CA ASP A 253 8.26 -4.54 -14.90
C ASP A 253 8.59 -6.02 -15.15
N ARG A 254 8.13 -6.55 -16.29
CA ARG A 254 8.35 -7.94 -16.69
C ARG A 254 9.78 -8.26 -17.12
N GLU A 255 10.58 -7.25 -17.44
CA GLU A 255 12.01 -7.41 -17.72
C GLU A 255 12.85 -7.41 -16.43
N GLY A 256 12.22 -7.14 -15.26
CA GLY A 256 12.88 -7.11 -13.96
C GLY A 256 13.45 -5.73 -13.60
N ASN A 257 13.12 -4.69 -14.37
CA ASN A 257 13.49 -3.32 -14.05
C ASN A 257 12.66 -2.84 -12.86
N VAL A 258 13.27 -2.04 -11.98
CA VAL A 258 12.66 -1.55 -10.74
C VAL A 258 12.79 -0.03 -10.69
N ALA A 259 11.68 0.64 -10.39
CA ALA A 259 11.63 2.08 -10.19
C ALA A 259 11.02 2.40 -8.82
N LEU A 260 11.61 3.36 -8.10
CA LEU A 260 11.12 3.79 -6.78
C LEU A 260 11.05 5.33 -6.61
N PRO A 261 10.46 6.10 -7.55
CA PRO A 261 10.44 7.55 -7.45
C PRO A 261 9.53 8.05 -6.33
N LEU A 262 9.89 9.21 -5.80
CA LEU A 262 9.15 9.94 -4.77
C LEU A 262 9.30 11.46 -4.98
N ASN A 263 8.31 12.22 -4.52
CA ASN A 263 8.32 13.69 -4.49
C ASN A 263 8.21 14.26 -3.05
N CYS A 264 8.27 13.38 -2.05
CA CYS A 264 8.27 13.72 -0.63
C CYS A 264 9.67 13.63 -0.01
N SER A 265 9.84 14.07 1.23
CA SER A 265 11.15 14.07 1.92
C SER A 265 11.76 12.67 2.07
N GLY A 266 10.92 11.64 2.21
CA GLY A 266 11.36 10.26 2.25
C GLY A 266 10.23 9.26 2.03
N MET A 267 10.61 8.05 1.68
CA MET A 267 9.78 6.86 1.52
C MET A 267 10.62 5.65 1.91
N TYR A 268 10.26 4.97 3.01
CA TYR A 268 10.85 3.68 3.39
C TYR A 268 10.70 2.70 2.23
N ARG A 269 11.82 2.32 1.62
CA ARG A 269 11.81 1.50 0.40
C ARG A 269 12.99 0.55 0.35
N GLY A 270 12.82 -0.53 -0.41
CA GLY A 270 13.89 -1.47 -0.66
C GLY A 270 13.57 -2.43 -1.80
N VAL A 271 14.58 -3.16 -2.23
CA VAL A 271 14.51 -4.14 -3.32
C VAL A 271 15.44 -5.31 -3.02
N ILE A 272 15.00 -6.51 -3.38
CA ILE A 272 15.83 -7.72 -3.40
C ILE A 272 15.80 -8.26 -4.83
N ARG A 273 16.98 -8.52 -5.39
CA ARG A 273 17.15 -9.07 -6.74
C ARG A 273 17.51 -10.55 -6.68
N PRO A 274 17.66 -11.26 -7.81
CA PRO A 274 18.03 -12.67 -7.82
C PRO A 274 19.37 -13.02 -7.13
N ASP A 275 20.22 -12.02 -6.89
CA ASP A 275 21.44 -12.14 -6.08
C ASP A 275 21.15 -12.35 -4.59
N GLY A 276 19.92 -12.08 -4.13
CA GLY A 276 19.51 -12.20 -2.74
C GLY A 276 20.00 -11.06 -1.85
N VAL A 277 20.62 -10.02 -2.41
CA VAL A 277 21.17 -8.90 -1.64
C VAL A 277 20.08 -7.83 -1.44
N PRO A 278 19.67 -7.55 -0.19
CA PRO A 278 18.69 -6.50 0.07
C PRO A 278 19.32 -5.12 0.00
N LEU A 279 18.72 -4.24 -0.80
CA LEU A 279 19.05 -2.82 -0.86
C LEU A 279 17.92 -1.99 -0.25
N THR A 280 18.26 -0.95 0.52
CA THR A 280 17.30 -0.07 1.19
C THR A 280 17.65 1.40 1.05
N ALA A 281 16.65 2.27 1.15
CA ALA A 281 16.80 3.72 1.25
C ALA A 281 15.58 4.34 1.95
N ILE A 282 15.72 5.53 2.50
CA ILE A 282 14.63 6.26 3.15
C ILE A 282 14.46 7.62 2.49
N PHE A 283 15.50 8.44 2.45
CA PHE A 283 15.40 9.83 2.01
C PHE A 283 15.41 9.95 0.47
N PHE A 284 14.98 11.11 -0.04
CA PHE A 284 14.83 11.34 -1.48
C PHE A 284 16.18 11.41 -2.22
N ASP A 285 17.22 11.88 -1.54
CA ASP A 285 18.59 12.05 -2.04
C ASP A 285 19.46 10.79 -1.87
N GLU A 286 18.95 9.79 -1.14
CA GLU A 286 19.64 8.52 -0.94
C GLU A 286 19.51 7.58 -2.14
N GLN A 287 20.64 6.97 -2.51
CA GLN A 287 20.67 5.80 -3.38
C GLN A 287 20.40 4.53 -2.57
N LEU A 288 19.88 3.51 -3.25
CA LEU A 288 19.71 2.18 -2.66
C LEU A 288 21.06 1.61 -2.26
N THR A 289 21.25 1.31 -0.97
CA THR A 289 22.49 0.76 -0.42
C THR A 289 22.23 -0.60 0.23
N GLU A 290 23.25 -1.46 0.27
CA GLU A 290 23.17 -2.75 0.95
C GLU A 290 22.91 -2.54 2.44
N LEU A 291 22.10 -3.43 3.05
CA LEU A 291 21.99 -3.51 4.49
C LEU A 291 23.33 -3.98 5.08
N THR A 292 24.21 -3.03 5.37
CA THR A 292 25.40 -3.32 6.16
C THR A 292 24.94 -3.63 7.58
N THR A 293 25.07 -4.90 7.98
CA THR A 293 24.89 -5.34 9.37
C THR A 293 26.01 -4.79 10.24
N ASN A 294 26.03 -3.48 10.47
CA ASN A 294 26.79 -2.85 11.55
C ASN A 294 25.83 -2.56 12.71
N CYS A 295 25.18 -3.62 13.22
CA CYS A 295 24.64 -3.60 14.56
C CYS A 295 25.78 -4.00 15.50
N THR A 296 26.56 -3.02 15.94
CA THR A 296 27.38 -3.13 17.16
C THR A 296 26.57 -2.73 18.37
#